data_AF-A0A1F3T1B7-F1
#
_entry.id   AF-A0A1F3T1B7-F1
#
_cell.length_a   1.000
_cell.length_b   1.000
_cell.length_c   1.000
_cell.angle_alpha   90.00
_cell.angle_beta   90.00
_cell.angle_gamma   90.00
#
_symmetry.space_group_name_H-M   'P 1'
#
loop_
_entity.id
_entity.type
_entity.pdbx_description
1 polymer ?
#
loop_
_entity_poly.entity_id
_entity_poly.type
_entity_poly.pdbx_seq_one_letter_code
_entity_poly.pdbx_strand_id
1 'polypeptide(L)'
;MKLENSKFDYPITINSRVEYWVDYFCGRGRPHFARYLERSEFFIPYIKPILVQSGVPEDLVYLAMIESGFNNHARSHAKAVGSWQFISATGKRYGLQVNWWVDERRDVRKSTLAAVAYLKDLYEMFQSWELAAAAYNAGEAKVARAIRRYGTRDFWALSRQRFFRPETRDYVPKIIAAAIIAKNPAQFGFPVPKPHPAGDEALAGDGEIVKVIKTDKPEEQIPQEEIEEVETVAAILESEQAPEPEATPAILTQATVQTEQPLAKPVPTPHVTKTGEVGGEQLEEFDVRSPADLLKVARAAGLSYKTVKSLNPEVLRWCTPPGIGTFRIKLPASVKEKFLETYNHAAYPRQVNFLTYKVKAGESLARIARRFGIRVDPMADLNRVSLHARLRKGAHVLLPLPNDRSRSLASLEVRDPPEKKRRRSYRRRAPKYKKISYKAREAARSRQARQLRSSAES
;
A
#
# COMPACT_ATOMS: atom_id res chain seq x y z
N MET A 1 -6.06 -30.84 20.05
CA MET A 1 -5.77 -31.04 18.60
C MET A 1 -4.33 -31.48 18.44
N LYS A 2 -4.04 -32.56 17.70
CA LYS A 2 -2.68 -32.98 17.32
C LYS A 2 -2.40 -32.46 15.91
N LEU A 3 -1.35 -31.66 15.72
CA LEU A 3 -0.99 -31.05 14.43
C LEU A 3 0.15 -31.82 13.77
N GLU A 4 0.08 -32.01 12.45
CA GLU A 4 1.16 -32.61 11.65
C GLU A 4 2.40 -31.71 11.62
N ASN A 5 2.19 -30.42 11.34
CA ASN A 5 3.18 -29.37 11.43
C ASN A 5 2.89 -28.49 12.66
N SER A 6 3.76 -28.62 13.66
CA SER A 6 3.71 -27.90 14.93
C SER A 6 4.83 -26.86 15.10
N LYS A 7 5.63 -26.62 14.05
CA LYS A 7 6.71 -25.64 14.10
C LYS A 7 6.14 -24.23 13.94
N PHE A 8 6.09 -23.46 15.02
CA PHE A 8 5.68 -22.06 15.02
C PHE A 8 6.71 -21.20 15.74
N ASP A 9 6.99 -20.01 15.21
CA ASP A 9 7.84 -19.00 15.86
C ASP A 9 7.06 -17.80 16.42
N TYR A 10 5.76 -17.75 16.11
CA TYR A 10 4.78 -16.92 16.82
C TYR A 10 4.12 -17.73 17.96
N PRO A 11 3.83 -17.12 19.13
CA PRO A 11 3.20 -17.82 20.25
C PRO A 11 1.83 -18.43 19.90
N ILE A 12 1.72 -19.76 20.00
CA ILE A 12 0.47 -20.50 19.77
C ILE A 12 -0.16 -20.90 21.10
N THR A 13 -1.36 -20.39 21.36
CA THR A 13 -2.20 -20.82 22.49
C THR A 13 -3.47 -21.45 21.94
N ILE A 14 -3.67 -22.75 22.17
CA ILE A 14 -4.91 -23.43 21.78
C ILE A 14 -5.93 -23.26 22.91
N ASN A 15 -7.04 -22.59 22.61
CA ASN A 15 -8.18 -22.42 23.51
C ASN A 15 -9.48 -22.32 22.71
N SER A 16 -10.62 -22.27 23.40
CA SER A 16 -11.94 -22.26 22.77
C SER A 16 -12.17 -21.11 21.79
N ARG A 17 -11.49 -19.97 21.93
CA ARG A 17 -11.60 -18.86 20.95
C ARG A 17 -10.84 -19.18 19.67
N VAL A 18 -9.68 -19.81 19.77
CA VAL A 18 -8.90 -20.23 18.60
C VAL A 18 -9.62 -21.35 17.87
N GLU A 19 -10.11 -22.35 18.60
CA GLU A 19 -10.91 -23.46 18.05
C GLU A 19 -12.17 -22.94 17.33
N TYR A 20 -12.87 -21.98 17.92
CA TYR A 20 -13.99 -21.31 17.25
C TYR A 20 -13.61 -20.71 15.88
N TRP A 21 -12.45 -20.05 15.78
CA TRP A 21 -11.99 -19.48 14.51
C TRP A 21 -11.50 -20.55 13.53
N VAL A 22 -10.92 -21.65 14.02
CA VAL A 22 -10.61 -22.82 13.19
C VAL A 22 -11.89 -23.39 12.59
N ASP A 23 -12.91 -23.65 13.42
CA ASP A 23 -14.21 -24.15 12.97
C ASP A 23 -14.89 -23.18 12.00
N TYR A 24 -14.80 -21.88 12.27
CA TYR A 24 -15.32 -20.86 11.36
C TYR A 24 -14.64 -20.92 10.00
N PHE A 25 -13.31 -20.95 9.94
CA PHE A 25 -12.56 -20.99 8.69
C PHE A 25 -12.73 -22.33 7.95
N CYS A 26 -12.94 -23.44 8.65
CA CYS A 26 -13.23 -24.74 8.05
C CYS A 26 -14.71 -24.90 7.63
N GLY A 27 -15.63 -24.16 8.23
CA GLY A 27 -17.07 -24.18 7.96
C GLY A 27 -17.53 -22.97 7.15
N ARG A 28 -18.28 -22.06 7.80
CA ARG A 28 -18.94 -20.92 7.12
C ARG A 28 -17.98 -19.97 6.39
N GLY A 29 -16.74 -19.86 6.86
CA GLY A 29 -15.68 -19.03 6.27
C GLY A 29 -14.85 -19.73 5.20
N ARG A 30 -15.12 -21.02 4.92
CA ARG A 30 -14.28 -21.87 4.05
C ARG A 30 -14.05 -21.32 2.63
N PRO A 31 -15.05 -20.83 1.89
CA PRO A 31 -14.83 -20.30 0.54
C PRO A 31 -13.89 -19.08 0.52
N HIS A 32 -13.91 -18.29 1.59
CA HIS A 32 -13.05 -17.14 1.73
C HIS A 32 -11.64 -17.53 2.15
N PHE A 33 -11.51 -18.46 3.10
CA PHE A 33 -10.22 -18.95 3.55
C PHE A 33 -9.48 -19.78 2.47
N ALA A 34 -10.21 -20.50 1.60
CA ALA A 34 -9.62 -21.19 0.45
C ALA A 34 -8.87 -20.20 -0.47
N ARG A 35 -9.49 -19.06 -0.81
CA ARG A 35 -8.84 -17.99 -1.59
C ARG A 35 -7.62 -17.39 -0.88
N TYR A 36 -7.63 -17.38 0.45
CA TYR A 36 -6.49 -16.90 1.24
C TYR A 36 -5.32 -17.87 1.11
N LEU A 37 -5.60 -19.18 1.16
CA LEU A 37 -4.59 -20.22 0.97
C LEU A 37 -4.02 -20.21 -0.45
N GLU A 38 -4.86 -20.07 -1.47
CA GLU A 38 -4.42 -19.95 -2.87
C GLU A 38 -3.42 -18.79 -3.05
N ARG A 39 -3.75 -17.60 -2.54
CA ARG A 39 -2.83 -16.46 -2.59
C ARG A 39 -1.58 -16.68 -1.73
N SER A 40 -1.72 -17.38 -0.61
CA SER A 40 -0.61 -17.61 0.32
C SER A 40 0.55 -18.37 -0.32
N GLU A 41 0.28 -19.20 -1.33
CA GLU A 41 1.30 -19.90 -2.13
C GLU A 41 2.38 -18.96 -2.66
N PHE A 42 1.99 -17.73 -2.95
CA PHE A 42 2.85 -16.74 -3.57
C PHE A 42 3.42 -15.73 -2.57
N PHE A 43 2.56 -15.24 -1.68
CA PHE A 43 2.93 -14.17 -0.76
C PHE A 43 3.77 -14.67 0.40
N ILE A 44 3.52 -15.89 0.91
CA ILE A 44 4.27 -16.41 2.05
C ILE A 44 5.76 -16.59 1.69
N PRO A 45 6.12 -17.26 0.58
CA PRO A 45 7.52 -17.41 0.23
C PRO A 45 8.22 -16.08 -0.09
N TYR A 46 7.48 -15.07 -0.52
CA TYR A 46 8.01 -13.72 -0.75
C TYR A 46 8.23 -12.92 0.56
N ILE A 47 7.25 -12.94 1.47
CA ILE A 47 7.26 -12.14 2.69
C ILE A 47 8.14 -12.76 3.77
N LYS A 48 8.12 -14.09 3.94
CA LYS A 48 8.86 -14.77 5.00
C LYS A 48 10.35 -14.44 5.03
N PRO A 49 11.10 -14.46 3.91
CA PRO A 49 12.51 -14.07 3.91
C PRO A 49 12.73 -12.64 4.43
N ILE A 50 11.83 -11.70 4.13
CA ILE A 50 11.92 -10.32 4.63
C ILE A 50 11.73 -10.27 6.15
N LEU A 51 10.79 -11.05 6.69
CA LEU A 51 10.55 -11.17 8.14
C LEU A 51 11.78 -11.76 8.85
N VAL A 52 12.30 -12.88 8.34
CA VAL A 52 13.46 -13.59 8.89
C VAL A 52 14.72 -12.70 8.85
N GLN A 53 15.02 -12.07 7.71
CA GLN A 53 16.15 -11.15 7.57
C GLN A 53 16.02 -9.93 8.50
N SER A 54 14.78 -9.56 8.84
CA SER A 54 14.51 -8.49 9.78
C SER A 54 14.56 -8.94 11.24
N GLY A 55 14.74 -10.23 11.53
CA GLY A 55 14.77 -10.74 12.91
C GLY A 55 13.42 -10.70 13.62
N VAL A 56 12.31 -10.79 12.89
CA VAL A 56 10.96 -10.96 13.46
C VAL A 56 10.40 -12.34 13.08
N PRO A 57 9.45 -12.90 13.86
CA PRO A 57 8.86 -14.20 13.55
C PRO A 57 8.26 -14.26 12.13
N GLU A 58 8.55 -15.34 11.39
CA GLU A 58 8.03 -15.58 10.05
C GLU A 58 6.50 -15.76 10.07
N ASP A 59 5.95 -16.27 11.17
CA ASP A 59 4.51 -16.47 11.34
C ASP A 59 3.73 -15.16 11.46
N LEU A 60 4.41 -14.01 11.57
CA LEU A 60 3.75 -12.71 11.44
C LEU A 60 3.17 -12.49 10.03
N VAL A 61 3.55 -13.29 9.03
CA VAL A 61 2.93 -13.25 7.70
C VAL A 61 1.41 -13.50 7.73
N TYR A 62 0.92 -14.24 8.73
CA TYR A 62 -0.52 -14.50 8.88
C TYR A 62 -1.31 -13.27 9.32
N LEU A 63 -0.67 -12.19 9.77
CA LEU A 63 -1.33 -10.89 9.94
C LEU A 63 -1.80 -10.38 8.57
N ALA A 64 -0.95 -10.39 7.54
CA ALA A 64 -1.34 -9.96 6.19
C ALA A 64 -2.45 -10.84 5.59
N MET A 65 -2.45 -12.14 5.91
CA MET A 65 -3.55 -13.04 5.55
C MET A 65 -4.87 -12.61 6.20
N ILE A 66 -4.88 -12.32 7.51
CA ILE A 66 -6.08 -11.89 8.22
C ILE A 66 -6.53 -10.49 7.84
N GLU A 67 -5.61 -9.58 7.55
CA GLU A 67 -5.89 -8.19 7.19
C GLU A 67 -6.60 -8.06 5.83
N SER A 68 -6.15 -8.78 4.80
CA SER A 68 -6.78 -8.67 3.47
C SER A 68 -6.80 -9.93 2.63
N GLY A 69 -6.33 -11.06 3.16
CA GLY A 69 -6.08 -12.26 2.36
C GLY A 69 -5.05 -11.98 1.27
N PHE A 70 -4.01 -11.23 1.61
CA PHE A 70 -2.94 -10.78 0.71
C PHE A 70 -3.36 -9.87 -0.46
N ASN A 71 -4.60 -9.37 -0.50
CA ASN A 71 -5.03 -8.46 -1.57
C ASN A 71 -4.38 -7.07 -1.44
N ASN A 72 -3.58 -6.67 -2.43
CA ASN A 72 -2.93 -5.35 -2.48
C ASN A 72 -3.85 -4.19 -2.85
N HIS A 73 -4.97 -4.47 -3.49
CA HIS A 73 -6.00 -3.49 -3.79
C HIS A 73 -7.06 -3.38 -2.70
N ALA A 74 -6.98 -4.21 -1.65
CA ALA A 74 -7.95 -4.20 -0.57
C ALA A 74 -8.05 -2.81 0.06
N ARG A 75 -9.29 -2.36 0.26
CA ARG A 75 -9.60 -1.10 0.92
C ARG A 75 -10.73 -1.29 1.91
N SER A 76 -10.46 -1.06 3.19
CA SER A 76 -11.50 -1.11 4.22
C SER A 76 -12.32 0.18 4.29
N HIS A 77 -13.46 0.12 4.98
CA HIS A 77 -14.26 1.30 5.33
C HIS A 77 -13.47 2.34 6.13
N ALA A 78 -12.49 1.90 6.94
CA ALA A 78 -11.58 2.76 7.69
C ALA A 78 -10.44 3.34 6.81
N LYS A 79 -10.43 3.02 5.51
CA LYS A 79 -9.44 3.44 4.51
C LYS A 79 -8.03 2.87 4.72
N ALA A 80 -7.95 1.72 5.37
CA ALA A 80 -6.75 0.90 5.32
C ALA A 80 -6.59 0.29 3.92
N VAL A 81 -5.36 0.20 3.42
CA VAL A 81 -5.05 -0.21 2.04
C VAL A 81 -3.94 -1.26 2.03
N GLY A 82 -3.99 -2.19 1.08
CA GLY A 82 -2.91 -3.15 0.79
C GLY A 82 -3.00 -4.46 1.56
N SER A 83 -2.03 -5.36 1.31
CA SER A 83 -1.91 -6.65 2.01
C SER A 83 -1.87 -6.51 3.53
N TRP A 84 -1.21 -5.45 4.00
CA TRP A 84 -1.02 -5.17 5.42
C TRP A 84 -2.07 -4.21 6.01
N GLN A 85 -3.07 -3.79 5.23
CA GLN A 85 -4.14 -2.86 5.64
C GLN A 85 -3.63 -1.62 6.39
N PHE A 86 -2.65 -0.92 5.82
CA PHE A 86 -2.14 0.31 6.43
C PHE A 86 -3.14 1.46 6.31
N ILE A 87 -3.44 2.12 7.44
CA ILE A 87 -4.02 3.46 7.44
C ILE A 87 -2.97 4.44 6.90
N SER A 88 -3.36 5.38 6.03
CA SER A 88 -2.45 6.31 5.35
C SER A 88 -1.49 7.03 6.32
N ALA A 89 -1.98 7.53 7.46
CA ALA A 89 -1.14 8.21 8.45
C ALA A 89 -0.08 7.29 9.07
N THR A 90 -0.41 6.02 9.31
CA THR A 90 0.53 5.03 9.84
C THR A 90 1.52 4.60 8.76
N GLY A 91 1.06 4.34 7.54
CA GLY A 91 1.94 4.02 6.42
C GLY A 91 2.99 5.11 6.18
N LYS A 92 2.57 6.38 6.16
CA LYS A 92 3.49 7.53 6.07
C LYS A 92 4.48 7.61 7.22
N ARG A 93 4.04 7.30 8.45
CA ARG A 93 4.92 7.25 9.63
C ARG A 93 6.06 6.25 9.43
N TYR A 94 5.79 5.13 8.76
CA TYR A 94 6.76 4.08 8.46
C TYR A 94 7.33 4.17 7.03
N GLY A 95 7.35 5.37 6.45
CA GLY A 95 8.10 5.66 5.22
C GLY A 95 7.38 5.38 3.90
N LEU A 96 6.10 4.94 3.93
CA LEU A 96 5.33 4.74 2.70
C LEU A 96 4.86 6.07 2.10
N GLN A 97 5.08 6.23 0.80
CA GLN A 97 4.53 7.34 0.04
C GLN A 97 3.05 7.09 -0.26
N VAL A 98 2.20 8.04 0.15
CA VAL A 98 0.76 8.01 -0.10
C VAL A 98 0.30 9.39 -0.55
N ASN A 99 0.10 9.55 -1.85
CA ASN A 99 -0.31 10.77 -2.53
C ASN A 99 -1.28 10.46 -3.70
N TRP A 100 -1.58 11.45 -4.55
CA TRP A 100 -2.53 11.27 -5.66
C TRP A 100 -2.04 10.33 -6.76
N TRP A 101 -0.73 10.25 -6.97
CA TRP A 101 -0.11 9.49 -8.04
C TRP A 101 0.34 8.11 -7.58
N VAL A 102 0.74 7.97 -6.32
CA VAL A 102 1.33 6.76 -5.75
C VAL A 102 0.74 6.44 -4.38
N ASP A 103 0.43 5.16 -4.14
CA ASP A 103 0.12 4.59 -2.83
C ASP A 103 0.94 3.32 -2.58
N GLU A 104 2.11 3.48 -1.95
CA GLU A 104 3.04 2.39 -1.64
C GLU A 104 2.50 1.41 -0.59
N ARG A 105 1.31 1.66 -0.01
CA ARG A 105 0.62 0.63 0.78
C ARG A 105 0.21 -0.56 -0.07
N ARG A 106 0.06 -0.38 -1.38
CA ARG A 106 -0.26 -1.44 -2.35
C ARG A 106 0.97 -2.21 -2.84
N ASP A 107 2.18 -1.71 -2.56
CA ASP A 107 3.43 -2.39 -2.88
C ASP A 107 3.74 -3.41 -1.79
N VAL A 108 3.77 -4.69 -2.12
CA VAL A 108 4.00 -5.78 -1.15
C VAL A 108 5.33 -5.62 -0.43
N ARG A 109 6.40 -5.29 -1.13
CA ARG A 109 7.75 -5.18 -0.55
C ARG A 109 7.81 -4.03 0.43
N LYS A 110 7.42 -2.83 -0.03
CA LYS A 110 7.49 -1.60 0.76
C LYS A 110 6.56 -1.68 1.95
N SER A 111 5.31 -2.14 1.74
CA SER A 111 4.36 -2.32 2.83
C SER A 111 4.80 -3.38 3.84
N THR A 112 5.46 -4.46 3.40
CA THR A 112 6.04 -5.46 4.32
C THR A 112 7.17 -4.88 5.16
N LEU A 113 8.09 -4.11 4.56
CA LEU A 113 9.17 -3.45 5.31
C LEU A 113 8.60 -2.44 6.33
N ALA A 114 7.56 -1.70 5.96
CA ALA A 114 6.84 -0.81 6.87
C ALA A 114 6.13 -1.59 8.00
N ALA A 115 5.51 -2.74 7.69
CA ALA A 115 4.88 -3.61 8.69
C ALA A 115 5.88 -4.18 9.69
N VAL A 116 7.04 -4.63 9.21
CA VAL A 116 8.15 -5.07 10.05
C VAL A 116 8.58 -3.97 11.01
N ALA A 117 8.83 -2.75 10.51
CA ALA A 117 9.24 -1.63 11.35
C ALA A 117 8.19 -1.31 12.41
N TYR A 118 6.90 -1.30 12.03
CA TYR A 118 5.82 -1.08 12.98
C TYR A 118 5.70 -2.18 14.02
N LEU A 119 5.76 -3.45 13.61
CA LEU A 119 5.67 -4.60 14.51
C LEU A 119 6.84 -4.65 15.50
N LYS A 120 8.04 -4.23 15.09
CA LYS A 120 9.20 -4.08 15.98
C LYS A 120 8.95 -3.03 17.06
N ASP A 121 8.46 -1.84 16.70
CA ASP A 121 8.14 -0.79 17.68
C ASP A 121 7.06 -1.27 18.68
N LEU A 122 6.06 -2.00 18.18
CA LEU A 122 5.00 -2.57 19.02
C LEU A 122 5.56 -3.65 19.95
N TYR A 123 6.44 -4.51 19.45
CA TYR A 123 7.11 -5.52 20.28
C TYR A 123 8.01 -4.87 21.31
N GLU A 124 8.77 -3.83 20.97
CA GLU A 124 9.59 -3.09 21.93
C GLU A 124 8.72 -2.50 23.07
N MET A 125 7.55 -1.96 22.74
CA MET A 125 6.61 -1.39 23.70
C MET A 125 5.96 -2.46 24.61
N PHE A 126 5.56 -3.60 24.04
CA PHE A 126 4.73 -4.57 24.72
C PHE A 126 5.46 -5.83 25.19
N GLN A 127 6.62 -6.15 24.62
CA GLN A 127 7.41 -7.35 24.88
C GLN A 127 6.58 -8.64 24.75
N SER A 128 5.59 -8.62 23.84
CA SER A 128 4.67 -9.73 23.53
C SER A 128 4.15 -9.55 22.12
N TRP A 129 4.24 -10.62 21.32
CA TRP A 129 3.74 -10.61 19.94
C TRP A 129 2.21 -10.59 19.88
N GLU A 130 1.52 -11.18 20.85
CA GLU A 130 0.06 -11.14 20.95
C GLU A 130 -0.42 -9.72 21.24
N LEU A 131 0.23 -9.01 22.16
CA LEU A 131 -0.06 -7.60 22.43
C LEU A 131 0.32 -6.71 21.25
N ALA A 132 1.42 -7.01 20.57
CA ALA A 132 1.82 -6.30 19.36
C ALA A 132 0.78 -6.47 18.24
N ALA A 133 0.33 -7.69 17.95
CA ALA A 133 -0.73 -7.95 16.98
C ALA A 133 -2.05 -7.26 17.38
N ALA A 134 -2.46 -7.33 18.65
CA ALA A 134 -3.63 -6.60 19.13
C ALA A 134 -3.50 -5.07 18.95
N ALA A 135 -2.30 -4.52 19.17
CA ALA A 135 -2.01 -3.10 18.98
C ALA A 135 -1.93 -2.70 17.51
N TYR A 136 -1.47 -3.60 16.63
CA TYR A 136 -1.48 -3.40 15.19
C TYR A 136 -2.91 -3.12 14.69
N ASN A 137 -3.88 -3.96 15.11
CA ASN A 137 -5.29 -3.79 14.78
C ASN A 137 -5.95 -2.59 15.47
N ALA A 138 -5.71 -2.40 16.77
CA ALA A 138 -6.52 -1.51 17.61
C ALA A 138 -5.87 -0.16 17.97
N GLY A 139 -4.59 0.01 17.64
CA GLY A 139 -3.72 1.11 18.01
C GLY A 139 -2.98 0.90 19.34
N GLU A 140 -1.69 1.25 19.34
CA GLU A 140 -0.75 1.15 20.45
C GLU A 140 -1.25 1.84 21.73
N ALA A 141 -1.82 3.04 21.58
CA ALA A 141 -2.34 3.81 22.71
C ALA A 141 -3.54 3.13 23.39
N LYS A 142 -4.33 2.36 22.64
CA LYS A 142 -5.50 1.66 23.17
C LYS A 142 -5.07 0.45 24.00
N VAL A 143 -4.14 -0.35 23.50
CA VAL A 143 -3.58 -1.49 24.23
C VAL A 143 -2.85 -1.03 25.49
N ALA A 144 -2.02 0.03 25.40
CA ALA A 144 -1.34 0.59 26.56
C ALA A 144 -2.32 1.10 27.65
N ARG A 145 -3.49 1.64 27.26
CA ARG A 145 -4.55 2.01 28.23
C ARG A 145 -5.20 0.79 28.87
N ALA A 146 -5.40 -0.30 28.12
CA ALA A 146 -5.95 -1.54 28.65
C ALA A 146 -5.01 -2.13 29.71
N ILE A 147 -3.72 -2.22 29.41
CA ILE A 147 -2.69 -2.72 30.33
C ILE A 147 -2.71 -1.91 31.64
N ARG A 148 -2.69 -0.57 31.55
CA ARG A 148 -2.73 0.29 32.75
C ARG A 148 -4.02 0.15 33.55
N ARG A 149 -5.15 -0.06 32.89
CA ARG A 149 -6.46 -0.15 33.55
C ARG A 149 -6.62 -1.46 34.31
N TYR A 150 -6.18 -2.58 33.73
CA TYR A 150 -6.41 -3.92 34.29
C TYR A 150 -5.17 -4.52 34.98
N GLY A 151 -4.03 -3.81 34.95
CA GLY A 151 -2.81 -4.23 35.67
C GLY A 151 -2.17 -5.51 35.12
N THR A 152 -2.47 -5.91 33.88
CA THR A 152 -1.96 -7.14 33.28
C THR A 152 -1.39 -6.89 31.88
N ARG A 153 -0.35 -7.64 31.53
CA ARG A 153 0.28 -7.68 30.20
C ARG A 153 -0.05 -8.96 29.44
N ASP A 154 -0.90 -9.82 30.00
CA ASP A 154 -1.40 -11.00 29.29
C ASP A 154 -2.55 -10.59 28.36
N PHE A 155 -2.36 -10.82 27.05
CA PHE A 155 -3.39 -10.59 26.04
C PHE A 155 -4.68 -11.35 26.37
N TRP A 156 -4.59 -12.60 26.83
CA TRP A 156 -5.77 -13.44 27.07
C TRP A 156 -6.59 -12.96 28.27
N ALA A 157 -5.94 -12.47 29.32
CA ALA A 157 -6.60 -11.77 30.41
C ALA A 157 -7.28 -10.47 29.93
N LEU A 158 -6.62 -9.67 29.10
CA LEU A 158 -7.19 -8.42 28.56
C LEU A 158 -8.35 -8.68 27.59
N SER A 159 -8.26 -9.71 26.75
CA SER A 159 -9.28 -10.05 25.75
C SER A 159 -10.56 -10.61 26.38
N ARG A 160 -10.54 -11.04 27.64
CA ARG A 160 -11.76 -11.35 28.40
C ARG A 160 -12.51 -10.09 28.85
N GLN A 161 -11.82 -8.95 28.96
CA GLN A 161 -12.43 -7.69 29.37
C GLN A 161 -13.26 -7.05 28.25
N ARG A 162 -14.28 -6.26 28.62
CA ARG A 162 -15.13 -5.52 27.67
C ARG A 162 -14.48 -4.26 27.09
N PHE A 163 -13.20 -4.02 27.38
CA PHE A 163 -12.48 -2.82 26.94
C PHE A 163 -12.19 -2.82 25.44
N PHE A 164 -11.89 -3.99 24.87
CA PHE A 164 -11.68 -4.16 23.44
C PHE A 164 -13.00 -4.48 22.74
N ARG A 165 -13.16 -3.97 21.50
CA ARG A 165 -14.26 -4.38 20.64
C ARG A 165 -14.08 -5.85 20.26
N PRO A 166 -15.15 -6.60 19.93
CA PRO A 166 -15.06 -8.01 19.53
C PRO A 166 -13.98 -8.25 18.47
N GLU A 167 -13.95 -7.42 17.42
CA GLU A 167 -12.94 -7.45 16.36
C GLU A 167 -11.49 -7.50 16.89
N THR A 168 -11.14 -6.61 17.82
CA THR A 168 -9.81 -6.58 18.45
C THR A 168 -9.57 -7.79 19.35
N ARG A 169 -10.60 -8.27 20.07
CA ARG A 169 -10.50 -9.46 20.95
C ARG A 169 -10.27 -10.74 20.15
N ASP A 170 -10.78 -10.77 18.92
CA ASP A 170 -10.72 -11.91 18.02
C ASP A 170 -9.53 -11.86 17.06
N TYR A 171 -8.80 -10.75 17.00
CA TYR A 171 -7.70 -10.56 16.05
C TYR A 171 -6.57 -11.56 16.26
N VAL A 172 -6.04 -11.69 17.48
CA VAL A 172 -4.99 -12.69 17.80
C VAL A 172 -5.51 -14.14 17.63
N PRO A 173 -6.70 -14.52 18.13
CA PRO A 173 -7.26 -15.84 17.83
C PRO A 173 -7.37 -16.17 16.35
N LYS A 174 -7.78 -15.21 15.51
CA LYS A 174 -7.85 -15.38 14.05
C LYS A 174 -6.48 -15.67 13.42
N ILE A 175 -5.45 -14.92 13.84
CA ILE A 175 -4.08 -15.11 13.34
C ILE A 175 -3.59 -16.52 13.69
N ILE A 176 -3.78 -16.95 14.94
CA ILE A 176 -3.39 -18.29 15.40
C ILE A 176 -4.15 -19.36 14.62
N ALA A 177 -5.47 -19.23 14.46
CA ALA A 177 -6.28 -20.17 13.69
C ALA A 177 -5.83 -20.23 12.22
N ALA A 178 -5.53 -19.09 11.60
CA ALA A 178 -5.03 -19.03 10.23
C ALA A 178 -3.65 -19.70 10.10
N ALA A 179 -2.74 -19.46 11.04
CA ALA A 179 -1.42 -20.12 11.06
C ALA A 179 -1.54 -21.63 11.18
N ILE A 180 -2.42 -22.11 12.08
CA ILE A 180 -2.70 -23.53 12.28
C ILE A 180 -3.18 -24.18 10.98
N ILE A 181 -4.19 -23.61 10.33
CA ILE A 181 -4.78 -24.18 9.11
C ILE A 181 -3.79 -24.08 7.95
N ALA A 182 -3.16 -22.93 7.76
CA ALA A 182 -2.29 -22.69 6.62
C ALA A 182 -1.00 -23.53 6.65
N LYS A 183 -0.50 -23.92 7.83
CA LYS A 183 0.61 -24.87 7.95
C LYS A 183 0.19 -26.34 7.85
N ASN A 184 -1.12 -26.63 7.94
CA ASN A 184 -1.68 -27.98 7.96
C ASN A 184 -2.91 -28.12 7.04
N PRO A 185 -2.90 -27.61 5.79
CA PRO A 185 -4.12 -27.44 4.99
C PRO A 185 -4.88 -28.75 4.77
N ALA A 186 -4.15 -29.84 4.51
CA ALA A 186 -4.72 -31.19 4.32
C ALA A 186 -5.49 -31.68 5.56
N GLN A 187 -4.97 -31.45 6.77
CA GLN A 187 -5.63 -31.86 8.02
C GLN A 187 -6.99 -31.19 8.22
N PHE A 188 -7.15 -29.99 7.68
CA PHE A 188 -8.39 -29.21 7.75
C PHE A 188 -9.21 -29.32 6.45
N GLY A 189 -8.92 -30.33 5.64
CA GLY A 189 -9.63 -30.66 4.42
C GLY A 189 -9.45 -29.66 3.28
N PHE A 190 -8.50 -28.72 3.37
CA PHE A 190 -8.15 -27.87 2.24
C PHE A 190 -7.22 -28.63 1.28
N PRO A 191 -7.32 -28.39 -0.04
CA PRO A 191 -6.33 -28.93 -0.96
C PRO A 191 -4.96 -28.44 -0.53
N VAL A 192 -3.95 -29.31 -0.60
CA VAL A 192 -2.57 -28.88 -0.41
C VAL A 192 -2.30 -27.85 -1.51
N PRO A 193 -1.93 -26.62 -1.13
CA PRO A 193 -1.64 -25.58 -2.09
C PRO A 193 -0.57 -26.09 -3.07
N LYS A 194 -0.93 -26.20 -4.36
CA LYS A 194 -0.03 -26.71 -5.40
C LYS A 194 0.47 -25.49 -6.15
N PRO A 195 1.77 -25.21 -6.09
CA PRO A 195 2.24 -23.97 -6.65
C PRO A 195 2.01 -23.95 -8.17
N HIS A 196 1.31 -22.90 -8.62
CA HIS A 196 1.38 -22.32 -9.96
C HIS A 196 2.21 -21.03 -9.84
N PRO A 197 2.85 -20.47 -10.88
CA PRO A 197 2.43 -20.45 -12.28
C PRO A 197 3.26 -21.37 -13.21
N ALA A 198 2.84 -21.54 -14.47
CA ALA A 198 3.67 -22.10 -15.54
C ALA A 198 4.79 -21.10 -15.95
N GLY A 199 5.80 -21.52 -16.72
CA GLY A 199 6.98 -20.69 -17.04
C GLY A 199 6.69 -19.31 -17.68
N ASP A 200 5.55 -19.17 -18.35
CA ASP A 200 5.12 -17.93 -19.03
C ASP A 200 4.12 -17.10 -18.20
N GLU A 201 4.01 -17.35 -16.91
CA GLU A 201 3.08 -16.64 -16.01
C GLU A 201 3.88 -15.96 -14.89
N ALA A 202 3.60 -14.68 -14.66
CA ALA A 202 4.20 -13.90 -13.58
C ALA A 202 3.11 -13.59 -12.53
N LEU A 203 3.46 -13.71 -11.25
CA LEU A 203 2.59 -13.16 -10.21
C LEU A 203 2.71 -11.65 -10.22
N ALA A 204 1.59 -10.98 -10.50
CA ALA A 204 1.53 -9.55 -10.38
C ALA A 204 1.63 -9.08 -8.93
N GLY A 205 2.06 -7.83 -8.78
CA GLY A 205 2.15 -7.16 -7.49
C GLY A 205 0.82 -7.06 -6.76
N ASP A 206 -0.31 -7.45 -7.36
CA ASP A 206 -1.64 -7.54 -6.78
C ASP A 206 -2.08 -8.96 -6.34
N GLY A 207 -1.28 -9.97 -6.66
CA GLY A 207 -1.58 -11.38 -6.41
C GLY A 207 -2.35 -12.07 -7.53
N GLU A 208 -2.59 -11.42 -8.67
CA GLU A 208 -3.11 -12.08 -9.87
C GLU A 208 -1.99 -12.82 -10.60
N ILE A 209 -2.30 -14.03 -11.10
CA ILE A 209 -1.42 -14.71 -12.05
C ILE A 209 -1.66 -14.07 -13.41
N VAL A 210 -0.66 -13.38 -13.92
CA VAL A 210 -0.72 -12.76 -15.23
C VAL A 210 0.09 -13.61 -16.19
N LYS A 211 -0.57 -14.12 -17.25
CA LYS A 211 0.17 -14.66 -18.39
C LYS A 211 1.02 -13.55 -18.97
N VAL A 212 2.33 -13.77 -19.03
CA VAL A 212 3.26 -12.98 -19.82
C VAL A 212 2.99 -13.33 -21.27
N ILE A 213 1.97 -12.69 -21.84
CA ILE A 213 1.68 -12.84 -23.26
C ILE A 213 2.77 -12.07 -24.01
N LYS A 214 3.80 -12.79 -24.45
CA LYS A 214 4.77 -12.29 -25.43
C LYS A 214 4.03 -12.16 -26.75
N THR A 215 3.61 -10.95 -27.10
CA THR A 215 2.95 -10.72 -28.40
C THR A 215 4.02 -10.50 -29.47
N ASP A 216 4.12 -11.44 -30.40
CA ASP A 216 4.86 -11.28 -31.66
C ASP A 216 4.02 -10.61 -32.77
N LYS A 217 2.79 -10.18 -32.44
CA LYS A 217 1.85 -9.61 -33.41
C LYS A 217 2.19 -8.15 -33.77
N PRO A 218 2.16 -7.77 -35.07
CA PRO A 218 2.26 -6.39 -35.52
C PRO A 218 1.14 -5.50 -34.96
N GLU A 219 1.47 -4.21 -34.87
CA GLU A 219 0.87 -3.12 -34.08
C GLU A 219 -0.66 -2.88 -34.18
N GLU A 220 -1.39 -3.50 -35.10
CA GLU A 220 -2.76 -3.11 -35.46
C GLU A 220 -3.89 -4.00 -34.91
N GLN A 221 -3.57 -5.05 -34.13
CA GLN A 221 -4.57 -6.04 -33.66
C GLN A 221 -4.62 -6.23 -32.13
N ILE A 222 -4.58 -5.15 -31.35
CA ILE A 222 -5.01 -5.20 -29.95
C ILE A 222 -6.48 -4.76 -29.91
N PRO A 223 -7.45 -5.66 -29.63
CA PRO A 223 -8.87 -5.32 -29.69
C PRO A 223 -9.23 -4.16 -28.76
N GLN A 224 -10.06 -3.23 -29.24
CA GLN A 224 -10.60 -2.11 -28.45
C GLN A 224 -11.49 -2.56 -27.26
N GLU A 225 -11.86 -3.85 -27.22
CA GLU A 225 -12.77 -4.45 -26.23
C GLU A 225 -12.17 -4.60 -24.81
N GLU A 226 -10.86 -4.41 -24.60
CA GLU A 226 -10.24 -4.42 -23.26
C GLU A 226 -10.46 -3.13 -22.43
N ILE A 227 -11.25 -2.17 -22.92
CA ILE A 227 -11.38 -0.82 -22.34
C ILE A 227 -12.72 -0.57 -21.61
N GLU A 228 -13.70 -1.45 -21.69
CA GLU A 228 -15.03 -1.17 -21.12
C GLU A 228 -15.28 -1.88 -19.78
N GLU A 229 -15.46 -1.08 -18.72
CA GLU A 229 -16.72 -1.02 -17.99
C GLU A 229 -16.76 0.19 -17.04
N VAL A 230 -17.98 0.68 -16.79
CA VAL A 230 -18.44 1.70 -15.82
C VAL A 230 -18.64 3.12 -16.36
N GLU A 231 -19.91 3.38 -16.73
CA GLU A 231 -20.49 4.68 -16.99
C GLU A 231 -20.61 5.54 -15.71
N THR A 232 -20.22 6.82 -15.83
CA THR A 232 -21.01 8.04 -15.51
C THR A 232 -20.12 9.21 -15.10
N VAL A 233 -19.58 9.95 -16.07
CA VAL A 233 -19.22 11.39 -15.93
C VAL A 233 -19.75 12.23 -17.11
N ALA A 234 -20.76 11.72 -17.82
CA ALA A 234 -21.31 12.35 -19.03
C ALA A 234 -21.83 13.79 -18.79
N ALA A 235 -22.23 14.15 -17.57
CA ALA A 235 -22.88 15.43 -17.31
C ALA A 235 -21.94 16.65 -17.10
N ILE A 236 -20.61 16.50 -17.10
CA ILE A 236 -19.69 17.66 -16.91
C ILE A 236 -19.03 18.10 -18.22
N LEU A 237 -19.02 17.24 -19.25
CA LEU A 237 -18.35 17.48 -20.54
C LEU A 237 -19.29 17.95 -21.66
N GLU A 238 -20.58 18.16 -21.37
CA GLU A 238 -21.58 18.59 -22.36
C GLU A 238 -21.73 20.11 -22.53
N SER A 239 -20.75 20.90 -22.11
CA SER A 239 -20.68 22.29 -22.57
C SER A 239 -19.25 22.69 -22.88
N GLU A 240 -19.02 22.95 -24.16
CA GLU A 240 -17.78 23.43 -24.83
C GLU A 240 -16.88 22.33 -25.40
N GLN A 241 -16.97 22.17 -26.73
CA GLN A 241 -16.03 21.46 -27.60
C GLN A 241 -14.57 21.71 -27.20
N ALA A 242 -13.81 20.63 -27.03
CA ALA A 242 -12.36 20.70 -27.03
C ALA A 242 -11.92 21.01 -28.48
N PRO A 243 -11.20 22.12 -28.74
CA PRO A 243 -10.63 22.34 -30.06
C PRO A 243 -9.43 21.41 -30.26
N GLU A 244 -9.19 21.05 -31.52
CA GLU A 244 -7.98 20.38 -31.97
C GLU A 244 -6.71 21.19 -31.61
N PRO A 245 -5.56 20.52 -31.44
CA PRO A 245 -4.32 21.18 -31.05
C PRO A 245 -3.72 21.94 -32.24
N GLU A 246 -4.16 23.17 -32.45
CA GLU A 246 -3.47 24.11 -33.34
C GLU A 246 -2.36 24.89 -32.59
N ALA A 247 -1.35 25.26 -33.38
CA ALA A 247 -0.02 25.70 -32.98
C ALA A 247 0.02 26.84 -31.94
N THR A 248 0.94 26.66 -30.98
CA THR A 248 1.30 27.57 -29.89
C THR A 248 1.69 28.98 -30.36
N PRO A 249 1.32 30.02 -29.58
CA PRO A 249 2.27 31.06 -29.24
C PRO A 249 2.53 31.15 -27.73
N ALA A 250 3.76 31.54 -27.42
CA ALA A 250 4.38 31.49 -26.11
C ALA A 250 3.83 32.54 -25.11
N ILE A 251 3.74 32.15 -23.83
CA ILE A 251 4.58 32.60 -22.69
C ILE A 251 3.89 32.16 -21.38
N LEU A 252 4.31 31.00 -20.88
CA LEU A 252 4.79 30.78 -19.51
C LEU A 252 5.66 29.51 -19.60
N THR A 253 6.92 29.83 -19.85
CA THR A 253 8.17 29.08 -20.00
C THR A 253 8.19 27.60 -19.60
N GLN A 254 8.52 26.79 -20.62
CA GLN A 254 9.36 25.58 -20.64
C GLN A 254 9.47 24.77 -19.34
N ALA A 255 8.82 23.62 -19.38
CA ALA A 255 9.13 22.46 -18.57
C ALA A 255 9.47 21.26 -19.46
N THR A 256 10.20 21.47 -20.56
CA THR A 256 10.92 20.40 -21.24
C THR A 256 12.04 19.96 -20.30
N VAL A 257 11.77 18.95 -19.48
CA VAL A 257 12.85 18.28 -18.75
C VAL A 257 13.57 17.45 -19.80
N GLN A 258 14.73 17.90 -20.23
CA GLN A 258 15.75 17.09 -20.89
C GLN A 258 17.08 17.34 -20.18
N THR A 259 17.64 16.26 -19.69
CA THR A 259 19.05 16.05 -19.37
C THR A 259 19.21 14.53 -19.43
N GLU A 260 20.16 14.10 -20.24
CA GLU A 260 20.55 12.70 -20.38
C GLU A 260 21.41 12.34 -19.18
N GLN A 261 20.83 11.60 -18.24
CA GLN A 261 21.61 10.85 -17.26
C GLN A 261 21.40 9.37 -17.56
N PRO A 262 22.46 8.56 -17.51
CA PRO A 262 22.33 7.13 -17.71
C PRO A 262 21.43 6.53 -16.63
N LEU A 263 20.45 5.73 -17.05
CA LEU A 263 19.56 4.98 -16.16
C LEU A 263 20.39 4.14 -15.18
N ALA A 264 20.01 4.11 -13.90
CA ALA A 264 20.71 3.30 -12.92
C ALA A 264 20.50 1.80 -13.18
N LYS A 265 21.41 0.99 -12.65
CA LYS A 265 21.38 -0.47 -12.81
C LYS A 265 20.10 -1.05 -12.18
N PRO A 266 19.47 -2.05 -12.83
CA PRO A 266 18.24 -2.64 -12.33
C PRO A 266 18.48 -3.32 -10.97
N VAL A 267 17.50 -3.18 -10.09
CA VAL A 267 17.51 -3.84 -8.77
C VAL A 267 16.64 -5.09 -8.85
N PRO A 268 17.20 -6.29 -8.59
CA PRO A 268 16.42 -7.52 -8.60
C PRO A 268 15.45 -7.55 -7.43
N THR A 269 14.19 -7.88 -7.73
CA THR A 269 13.18 -8.22 -6.73
C THR A 269 12.94 -9.73 -6.81
N PRO A 270 13.04 -10.48 -5.70
CA PRO A 270 12.85 -11.93 -5.74
C PRO A 270 11.40 -12.28 -6.13
N HIS A 271 11.22 -13.23 -7.05
CA HIS A 271 9.96 -13.96 -7.28
C HIS A 271 10.08 -15.38 -6.68
N VAL A 272 9.02 -16.18 -6.54
CA VAL A 272 9.12 -17.53 -5.94
C VAL A 272 8.30 -18.53 -6.75
N THR A 273 8.94 -19.61 -7.23
CA THR A 273 8.35 -20.75 -7.94
C THR A 273 7.96 -21.88 -7.00
N LYS A 274 7.32 -22.86 -7.63
CA LYS A 274 6.88 -24.18 -7.19
C LYS A 274 7.75 -25.03 -6.27
N THR A 275 9.01 -24.71 -6.05
CA THR A 275 9.94 -25.53 -5.25
C THR A 275 10.50 -24.79 -4.03
N GLY A 276 10.09 -23.54 -3.78
CA GLY A 276 10.77 -22.67 -2.81
C GLY A 276 12.08 -22.07 -3.36
N GLU A 277 12.38 -22.33 -4.64
CA GLU A 277 13.33 -21.58 -5.44
C GLU A 277 12.64 -20.35 -6.05
N VAL A 278 13.42 -19.32 -6.40
CA VAL A 278 12.92 -18.14 -7.10
C VAL A 278 12.51 -18.54 -8.51
N GLY A 279 11.24 -18.36 -8.90
CA GLY A 279 10.88 -18.61 -10.29
C GLY A 279 9.43 -18.34 -10.64
N GLY A 280 9.17 -18.45 -11.94
CA GLY A 280 8.45 -17.42 -12.68
C GLY A 280 9.45 -16.34 -13.10
N GLU A 281 9.02 -15.41 -13.93
CA GLU A 281 9.90 -14.34 -14.39
C GLU A 281 10.26 -13.39 -13.23
N GLN A 282 11.57 -13.26 -12.92
CA GLN A 282 12.03 -12.35 -11.87
C GLN A 282 11.59 -10.92 -12.19
N LEU A 283 11.11 -10.16 -11.19
CA LEU A 283 10.81 -8.75 -11.40
C LEU A 283 12.08 -7.93 -11.21
N GLU A 284 12.41 -7.11 -12.20
CA GLU A 284 13.45 -6.10 -12.12
C GLU A 284 12.83 -4.71 -12.07
N GLU A 285 13.41 -3.82 -11.27
CA GLU A 285 13.07 -2.39 -11.29
C GLU A 285 13.88 -1.68 -12.38
N PHE A 286 13.19 -1.01 -13.29
CA PHE A 286 13.76 -0.21 -14.38
C PHE A 286 13.51 1.28 -14.13
N ASP A 287 14.53 2.09 -14.29
CA ASP A 287 14.38 3.54 -14.23
C ASP A 287 13.69 4.05 -15.48
N VAL A 288 12.61 4.82 -15.31
CA VAL A 288 11.92 5.54 -16.39
C VAL A 288 11.85 7.02 -16.06
N ARG A 289 12.05 7.88 -17.06
CA ARG A 289 11.90 9.33 -16.90
C ARG A 289 10.45 9.65 -16.55
N SER A 290 10.25 10.43 -15.49
CA SER A 290 8.92 10.75 -14.99
C SER A 290 8.43 12.12 -15.51
N PRO A 291 7.18 12.25 -15.98
CA PRO A 291 6.15 11.21 -16.03
C PRO A 291 6.35 10.27 -17.22
N ALA A 292 6.13 8.97 -17.00
CA ALA A 292 6.11 7.92 -18.03
C ALA A 292 4.69 7.35 -18.14
N ASP A 293 4.18 7.24 -19.37
CA ASP A 293 2.88 6.61 -19.65
C ASP A 293 3.01 5.08 -19.56
N LEU A 294 2.22 4.45 -18.70
CA LEU A 294 2.28 3.00 -18.48
C LEU A 294 1.88 2.21 -19.74
N LEU A 295 1.04 2.75 -20.63
CA LEU A 295 0.73 2.10 -21.90
C LEU A 295 1.95 2.09 -22.82
N LYS A 296 2.74 3.17 -22.82
CA LYS A 296 3.97 3.25 -23.61
C LYS A 296 5.03 2.32 -23.02
N VAL A 297 5.15 2.26 -21.70
CA VAL A 297 6.01 1.26 -21.04
C VAL A 297 5.59 -0.15 -21.45
N ALA A 298 4.29 -0.46 -21.41
CA ALA A 298 3.76 -1.76 -21.79
C ALA A 298 4.07 -2.11 -23.26
N ARG A 299 3.84 -1.17 -24.19
CA ARG A 299 4.18 -1.34 -25.61
C ARG A 299 5.67 -1.59 -25.83
N ALA A 300 6.55 -0.82 -25.18
CA ALA A 300 8.00 -1.01 -25.30
C ALA A 300 8.46 -2.35 -24.73
N ALA A 301 7.81 -2.84 -23.67
CA ALA A 301 8.11 -4.14 -23.07
C ALA A 301 7.47 -5.32 -23.83
N GLY A 302 6.53 -5.07 -24.76
CA GLY A 302 5.72 -6.13 -25.38
C GLY A 302 4.74 -6.79 -24.40
N LEU A 303 4.19 -6.02 -23.46
CA LEU A 303 3.24 -6.45 -22.44
C LEU A 303 1.90 -5.71 -22.58
N SER A 304 0.84 -6.27 -21.98
CA SER A 304 -0.44 -5.55 -21.86
C SER A 304 -0.35 -4.42 -20.82
N TYR A 305 -1.17 -3.37 -20.99
CA TYR A 305 -1.29 -2.32 -19.98
C TYR A 305 -1.73 -2.88 -18.62
N LYS A 306 -2.69 -3.81 -18.62
CA LYS A 306 -3.19 -4.46 -17.40
C LYS A 306 -2.05 -5.18 -16.67
N THR A 307 -1.21 -5.92 -17.39
CA THR A 307 -0.02 -6.58 -16.83
C THR A 307 0.88 -5.57 -16.14
N VAL A 308 1.32 -4.50 -16.83
CA VAL A 308 2.22 -3.49 -16.25
C VAL A 308 1.58 -2.81 -15.04
N LYS A 309 0.26 -2.54 -15.10
CA LYS A 309 -0.49 -1.94 -14.00
C LYS A 309 -0.55 -2.84 -12.77
N SER A 310 -0.81 -4.12 -12.96
CA SER A 310 -0.85 -5.13 -11.89
C SER A 310 0.55 -5.41 -11.30
N LEU A 311 1.61 -5.32 -12.11
CA LEU A 311 3.01 -5.37 -11.61
C LEU A 311 3.38 -4.15 -10.75
N ASN A 312 2.72 -3.01 -10.98
CA ASN A 312 3.01 -1.72 -10.33
C ASN A 312 1.76 -1.17 -9.61
N PRO A 313 1.19 -1.92 -8.64
CA PRO A 313 -0.09 -1.59 -8.02
C PRO A 313 -0.05 -0.28 -7.22
N GLU A 314 1.15 0.18 -6.83
CA GLU A 314 1.37 1.46 -6.17
C GLU A 314 1.13 2.66 -7.08
N VAL A 315 1.33 2.52 -8.41
CA VAL A 315 1.07 3.60 -9.35
C VAL A 315 -0.44 3.70 -9.51
N LEU A 316 -1.04 4.81 -9.08
CA LEU A 316 -2.49 4.96 -9.03
C LEU A 316 -3.11 5.44 -10.34
N ARG A 317 -2.32 5.97 -11.26
CA ARG A 317 -2.77 6.60 -12.51
C ARG A 317 -2.25 5.84 -13.73
N TRP A 318 -2.56 6.32 -14.93
CA TRP A 318 -2.06 5.77 -16.19
C TRP A 318 -0.59 6.13 -16.45
N CYS A 319 0.00 6.98 -15.62
CA CYS A 319 1.38 7.41 -15.72
C CYS A 319 2.04 7.52 -14.35
N THR A 320 3.38 7.55 -14.35
CA THR A 320 4.19 7.78 -13.15
C THR A 320 4.10 9.25 -12.70
N PRO A 321 4.35 9.58 -11.42
CA PRO A 321 4.19 10.94 -10.89
C PRO A 321 5.02 12.00 -11.66
N PRO A 322 4.45 13.14 -12.07
CA PRO A 322 5.23 14.19 -12.70
C PRO A 322 6.20 14.86 -11.71
N GLY A 323 7.31 15.42 -12.20
CA GLY A 323 8.17 16.32 -11.43
C GLY A 323 9.22 15.67 -10.51
N ILE A 324 9.31 14.33 -10.47
CA ILE A 324 10.27 13.59 -9.63
C ILE A 324 11.57 13.19 -10.36
N GLY A 325 11.72 13.55 -11.64
CA GLY A 325 12.88 13.18 -12.47
C GLY A 325 12.78 11.75 -13.00
N THR A 326 12.95 10.77 -12.12
CA THR A 326 12.98 9.34 -12.47
C THR A 326 12.07 8.55 -11.53
N PHE A 327 11.39 7.54 -12.08
CA PHE A 327 10.57 6.59 -11.33
C PHE A 327 11.02 5.17 -11.64
N ARG A 328 10.97 4.27 -10.67
CA ARG A 328 11.30 2.85 -10.86
C ARG A 328 10.04 2.06 -11.17
N ILE A 329 9.99 1.46 -12.36
CA ILE A 329 8.90 0.60 -12.79
C ILE A 329 9.33 -0.86 -12.71
N LYS A 330 8.48 -1.71 -12.15
CA LYS A 330 8.71 -3.15 -12.08
C LYS A 330 8.25 -3.78 -13.38
N LEU A 331 9.18 -4.44 -14.06
CA LEU A 331 8.88 -5.26 -15.24
C LEU A 331 9.54 -6.64 -15.08
N PRO A 332 9.03 -7.63 -15.81
CA PRO A 332 9.61 -8.96 -15.80
C PRO A 332 11.01 -8.97 -16.47
N ALA A 333 11.97 -9.72 -15.94
CA ALA A 333 13.39 -9.64 -16.33
C ALA A 333 13.67 -10.07 -17.78
N SER A 334 12.86 -10.96 -18.36
CA SER A 334 12.98 -11.40 -19.76
C SER A 334 12.63 -10.32 -20.77
N VAL A 335 11.86 -9.29 -20.39
CA VAL A 335 11.55 -8.17 -21.30
C VAL A 335 12.64 -7.10 -21.31
N LYS A 336 13.68 -7.24 -20.48
CA LYS A 336 14.73 -6.25 -20.26
C LYS A 336 15.39 -5.73 -21.53
N GLU A 337 15.89 -6.63 -22.36
CA GLU A 337 16.64 -6.26 -23.57
C GLU A 337 15.74 -5.50 -24.54
N LYS A 338 14.59 -6.09 -24.89
CA LYS A 338 13.56 -5.49 -25.75
C LYS A 338 13.07 -4.14 -25.23
N PHE A 339 12.80 -4.05 -23.93
CA PHE A 339 12.34 -2.82 -23.28
C PHE A 339 13.40 -1.73 -23.36
N LEU A 340 14.66 -2.03 -23.02
CA LEU A 340 15.72 -1.03 -23.04
C LEU A 340 16.03 -0.55 -24.47
N GLU A 341 16.03 -1.46 -25.44
CA GLU A 341 16.22 -1.12 -26.86
C GLU A 341 15.10 -0.20 -27.36
N THR A 342 13.84 -0.62 -27.19
CA THR A 342 12.68 0.10 -27.70
C THR A 342 12.44 1.41 -26.95
N TYR A 343 12.46 1.35 -25.61
CA TYR A 343 12.15 2.51 -24.77
C TYR A 343 13.25 3.57 -24.81
N ASN A 344 14.53 3.22 -25.05
CA ASN A 344 15.60 4.22 -25.16
C ASN A 344 15.83 4.72 -26.58
N HIS A 345 15.22 4.10 -27.60
CA HIS A 345 15.33 4.57 -28.98
C HIS A 345 14.85 6.02 -29.14
N ALA A 346 15.64 6.90 -29.77
CA ALA A 346 15.35 8.35 -29.84
C ALA A 346 13.97 8.68 -30.43
N ALA A 347 13.53 7.90 -31.44
CA ALA A 347 12.24 8.07 -32.09
C ALA A 347 11.04 7.55 -31.27
N TYR A 348 11.27 6.85 -30.16
CA TYR A 348 10.18 6.28 -29.36
C TYR A 348 9.38 7.39 -28.66
N PRO A 349 8.05 7.50 -28.90
CA PRO A 349 7.25 8.63 -28.41
C PRO A 349 6.93 8.44 -26.93
N ARG A 350 7.74 9.01 -26.01
CA ARG A 350 7.58 8.82 -24.55
C ARG A 350 6.64 9.81 -23.84
N GLN A 351 6.19 10.86 -24.53
CA GLN A 351 5.48 11.98 -23.92
C GLN A 351 4.14 11.55 -23.30
N VAL A 352 3.82 12.06 -22.12
CA VAL A 352 2.51 11.83 -21.49
C VAL A 352 1.57 12.97 -21.87
N ASN A 353 0.38 12.63 -22.36
CA ASN A 353 -0.63 13.61 -22.73
C ASN A 353 -1.56 13.88 -21.55
N PHE A 354 -1.55 15.12 -21.07
CA PHE A 354 -2.46 15.62 -20.04
C PHE A 354 -3.55 16.49 -20.68
N LEU A 355 -4.75 16.46 -20.10
CA LEU A 355 -5.84 17.34 -20.51
C LEU A 355 -5.45 18.81 -20.25
N THR A 356 -5.55 19.65 -21.26
CA THR A 356 -5.22 21.07 -21.14
C THR A 356 -6.49 21.90 -20.99
N TYR A 357 -6.54 22.76 -19.96
CA TYR A 357 -7.68 23.64 -19.69
C TYR A 357 -7.31 25.11 -19.85
N LYS A 358 -8.15 25.86 -20.58
CA LYS A 358 -8.01 27.32 -20.75
C LYS A 358 -8.71 28.06 -19.61
N VAL A 359 -7.94 28.81 -18.82
CA VAL A 359 -8.41 29.53 -17.63
C VAL A 359 -9.41 30.62 -17.98
N LYS A 360 -10.61 30.57 -17.39
CA LYS A 360 -11.61 31.65 -17.52
C LYS A 360 -11.33 32.79 -16.54
N ALA A 361 -11.94 33.95 -16.78
CA ALA A 361 -11.73 35.14 -15.94
C ALA A 361 -12.13 34.85 -14.48
N GLY A 362 -11.26 35.23 -13.54
CA GLY A 362 -11.50 35.06 -12.10
C GLY A 362 -11.32 33.63 -11.57
N GLU A 363 -10.78 32.70 -12.37
CA GLU A 363 -10.55 31.32 -11.91
C GLU A 363 -9.29 31.16 -11.07
N SER A 364 -9.38 30.24 -10.11
CA SER A 364 -8.24 29.74 -9.34
C SER A 364 -8.08 28.25 -9.57
N LEU A 365 -6.87 27.72 -9.35
CA LEU A 365 -6.61 26.27 -9.39
C LEU A 365 -7.62 25.50 -8.54
N ALA A 366 -7.96 26.01 -7.36
CA ALA A 366 -8.92 25.36 -6.47
C ALA A 366 -10.34 25.29 -7.06
N ARG A 367 -10.78 26.31 -7.81
CA ARG A 367 -12.09 26.32 -8.46
C ARG A 367 -12.12 25.34 -9.63
N ILE A 368 -11.05 25.31 -10.43
CA ILE A 368 -10.91 24.40 -11.56
C ILE A 368 -10.85 22.94 -11.05
N ALA A 369 -9.98 22.64 -10.09
CA ALA A 369 -9.86 21.32 -9.49
C ALA A 369 -11.21 20.80 -8.95
N ARG A 370 -11.99 21.66 -8.26
CA ARG A 370 -13.33 21.29 -7.77
C ARG A 370 -14.29 20.97 -8.92
N ARG A 371 -14.27 21.74 -10.01
CA ARG A 371 -15.12 21.52 -11.19
C ARG A 371 -14.87 20.14 -11.80
N PHE A 372 -13.61 19.73 -11.88
CA PHE A 372 -13.22 18.43 -12.45
C PHE A 372 -13.14 17.29 -11.41
N GLY A 373 -13.51 17.54 -10.15
CA GLY A 373 -13.44 16.52 -9.09
C GLY A 373 -12.02 16.05 -8.75
N ILE A 374 -11.01 16.89 -8.99
CA ILE A 374 -9.59 16.64 -8.77
C ILE A 374 -9.14 17.34 -7.48
N ARG A 375 -8.12 16.80 -6.82
CA ARG A 375 -7.44 17.52 -5.75
C ARG A 375 -6.55 18.65 -6.29
N VAL A 376 -6.39 19.72 -5.52
CA VAL A 376 -5.60 20.90 -5.94
C VAL A 376 -4.10 20.61 -5.96
N ASP A 377 -3.61 19.77 -5.05
CA ASP A 377 -2.19 19.39 -4.95
C ASP A 377 -1.62 18.77 -6.23
N PRO A 378 -2.15 17.67 -6.79
CA PRO A 378 -1.61 17.10 -8.02
C PRO A 378 -1.70 18.05 -9.22
N MET A 379 -2.69 18.94 -9.24
CA MET A 379 -2.82 19.96 -10.26
C MET A 379 -1.74 21.03 -10.12
N ALA A 380 -1.48 21.50 -8.91
CA ALA A 380 -0.41 22.46 -8.62
C ALA A 380 0.97 21.88 -8.93
N ASP A 381 1.22 20.63 -8.51
CA ASP A 381 2.47 19.90 -8.76
C ASP A 381 2.72 19.71 -10.26
N LEU A 382 1.71 19.26 -11.02
CA LEU A 382 1.80 19.05 -12.46
C LEU A 382 2.14 20.35 -13.21
N ASN A 383 1.59 21.48 -12.75
CA ASN A 383 1.81 22.79 -13.36
C ASN A 383 3.00 23.56 -12.77
N ARG A 384 3.72 22.99 -11.79
CA ARG A 384 4.86 23.64 -11.09
C ARG A 384 4.50 25.00 -10.50
N VAL A 385 3.31 25.12 -9.93
CA VAL A 385 2.79 26.35 -9.34
C VAL A 385 2.40 26.13 -7.88
N SER A 386 2.34 27.21 -7.09
CA SER A 386 1.84 27.10 -5.72
C SER A 386 0.33 26.79 -5.70
N LEU A 387 -0.14 26.17 -4.60
CA LEU A 387 -1.57 25.87 -4.36
C LEU A 387 -2.49 27.10 -4.44
N HIS A 388 -1.92 28.30 -4.30
CA HIS A 388 -2.62 29.58 -4.27
C HIS A 388 -2.19 30.50 -5.42
N ALA A 389 -1.55 29.95 -6.45
CA ALA A 389 -1.13 30.72 -7.60
C ALA A 389 -2.32 31.44 -8.25
N ARG A 390 -2.12 32.72 -8.57
CA ARG A 390 -3.07 33.50 -9.34
C ARG A 390 -2.94 33.12 -10.81
N LEU A 391 -4.05 32.70 -11.41
CA LEU A 391 -4.09 32.33 -12.81
C LEU A 391 -4.51 33.53 -13.66
N ARG A 392 -3.84 33.73 -14.79
CA ARG A 392 -4.22 34.76 -15.77
C ARG A 392 -5.34 34.22 -16.68
N LYS A 393 -6.31 35.07 -17.02
CA LYS A 393 -7.35 34.73 -18.01
C LYS A 393 -6.66 34.31 -19.32
N GLY A 394 -7.10 33.20 -19.90
CA GLY A 394 -6.55 32.66 -21.15
C GLY A 394 -5.28 31.82 -20.98
N ALA A 395 -4.70 31.75 -19.77
CA ALA A 395 -3.58 30.84 -19.51
C ALA A 395 -4.04 29.38 -19.64
N HIS A 396 -3.12 28.52 -20.06
CA HIS A 396 -3.36 27.08 -20.11
C HIS A 396 -2.85 26.40 -18.84
N VAL A 397 -3.65 25.49 -18.29
CA VAL A 397 -3.31 24.71 -17.11
C VAL A 397 -3.55 23.24 -17.43
N LEU A 398 -2.54 22.41 -17.14
CA LEU A 398 -2.63 20.97 -17.28
C LEU A 398 -3.48 20.39 -16.14
N LEU A 399 -4.43 19.54 -16.49
CA LEU A 399 -5.19 18.75 -15.53
C LEU A 399 -4.54 17.38 -15.45
N PRO A 400 -4.41 16.78 -14.24
CA PRO A 400 -3.89 15.43 -14.06
C PRO A 400 -4.94 14.38 -14.48
N LEU A 401 -5.44 14.53 -15.70
CA LEU A 401 -6.33 13.63 -16.44
C LEU A 401 -5.71 13.39 -17.82
N PRO A 402 -5.90 12.21 -18.42
CA PRO A 402 -5.53 11.97 -19.80
C PRO A 402 -6.43 12.80 -20.73
N ASN A 403 -5.98 13.02 -21.96
CA ASN A 403 -6.79 13.68 -23.00
C ASN A 403 -7.88 12.76 -23.58
N ASP A 404 -7.74 11.44 -23.40
CA ASP A 404 -8.70 10.42 -23.77
C ASP A 404 -9.79 10.27 -22.69
N ARG A 405 -11.07 10.33 -23.10
CA ARG A 405 -12.23 10.25 -22.21
C ARG A 405 -12.30 8.89 -21.50
N SER A 406 -11.97 7.79 -22.17
CA SER A 406 -12.02 6.43 -21.60
C SER A 406 -11.06 6.31 -20.40
N ARG A 407 -9.82 6.74 -20.59
CA ARG A 407 -8.77 6.76 -19.55
C ARG A 407 -9.04 7.79 -18.46
N SER A 408 -9.79 8.85 -18.76
CA SER A 408 -10.12 9.90 -17.79
C SER A 408 -10.99 9.36 -16.66
N LEU A 409 -11.92 8.46 -16.98
CA LEU A 409 -12.77 7.78 -16.00
C LEU A 409 -11.94 6.86 -15.10
N ALA A 410 -11.15 5.95 -15.67
CA ALA A 410 -10.26 5.04 -14.92
C ALA A 410 -9.26 5.80 -14.02
N SER A 411 -8.81 6.98 -14.45
CA SER A 411 -7.90 7.84 -13.66
C SER A 411 -8.58 8.53 -12.48
N LEU A 412 -9.91 8.70 -12.54
CA LEU A 412 -10.75 9.31 -11.51
C LEU A 412 -11.34 8.29 -10.53
N GLU A 413 -11.46 7.02 -10.91
CA GLU A 413 -11.98 5.93 -10.06
C GLU A 413 -11.10 5.64 -8.84
N VAL A 414 -9.79 5.81 -8.99
CA VAL A 414 -8.82 5.64 -7.90
C VAL A 414 -8.81 6.91 -7.04
N ARG A 415 -9.95 7.19 -6.40
CA ARG A 415 -10.14 8.27 -5.43
C ARG A 415 -9.69 7.83 -4.05
N ASP A 416 -8.65 8.48 -3.53
CA ASP A 416 -8.66 8.82 -2.12
C ASP A 416 -9.59 10.02 -1.93
N PRO A 417 -10.73 9.88 -1.21
CA PRO A 417 -11.57 11.02 -0.90
C PRO A 417 -10.72 12.02 -0.11
N PRO A 418 -10.94 13.34 -0.32
CA PRO A 418 -10.11 14.36 0.28
C PRO A 418 -9.93 14.05 1.76
N GLU A 419 -8.68 14.01 2.20
CA GLU A 419 -8.34 13.92 3.62
C GLU A 419 -9.19 14.99 4.29
N LYS A 420 -10.17 14.58 5.11
CA LYS A 420 -10.96 15.55 5.86
C LYS A 420 -9.90 16.34 6.62
N LYS A 421 -9.67 17.60 6.22
CA LYS A 421 -8.96 18.56 7.04
C LYS A 421 -9.77 18.55 8.33
N ARG A 422 -9.30 17.80 9.32
CA ARG A 422 -9.71 18.03 10.69
C ARG A 422 -9.29 19.47 10.91
N ARG A 423 -10.26 20.39 10.77
CA ARG A 423 -10.12 21.74 11.30
C ARG A 423 -9.63 21.52 12.72
N ARG A 424 -8.37 21.85 12.95
CA ARG A 424 -7.82 21.92 14.29
C ARG A 424 -8.64 22.98 15.01
N SER A 425 -9.67 22.57 15.73
CA SER A 425 -9.90 23.16 17.04
C SER A 425 -8.90 22.50 17.98
N TYR A 426 -7.62 22.87 17.83
CA TYR A 426 -6.71 22.83 18.97
C TYR A 426 -7.27 23.86 19.95
N ARG A 427 -8.25 23.48 20.78
CA ARG A 427 -8.29 24.05 22.12
C ARG A 427 -6.95 23.68 22.72
N ARG A 428 -6.06 24.67 22.85
CA ARG A 428 -4.79 24.54 23.55
C ARG A 428 -5.07 23.95 24.94
N ARG A 429 -4.93 22.63 25.06
CA ARG A 429 -4.59 21.93 26.29
C ARG A 429 -3.50 20.96 25.90
N ALA A 430 -2.28 21.47 25.85
CA ALA A 430 -1.11 20.63 25.97
C ALA A 430 -1.26 19.82 27.27
N PRO A 431 -1.17 18.49 27.26
CA PRO A 431 -0.95 17.76 28.50
C PRO A 431 0.42 18.23 29.02
N LYS A 432 0.40 18.92 30.17
CA LYS A 432 1.62 19.23 30.94
C LYS A 432 2.22 17.91 31.40
N TYR A 433 3.07 17.30 30.58
CA TYR A 433 4.08 16.39 31.10
C TYR A 433 5.05 17.26 31.91
N LYS A 434 4.82 17.35 33.23
CA LYS A 434 5.84 17.89 34.14
C LYS A 434 7.06 16.98 34.02
N LYS A 435 8.14 17.48 33.42
CA LYS A 435 9.48 16.92 33.64
C LYS A 435 9.73 17.03 35.14
N ILE A 436 9.61 15.91 35.85
CA ILE A 436 10.03 15.82 37.25
C ILE A 436 11.56 15.93 37.20
N SER A 437 12.10 17.07 37.64
CA SER A 437 13.54 17.27 37.71
C SER A 437 14.14 16.32 38.74
N TYR A 438 15.40 15.93 38.54
CA TYR A 438 16.14 15.01 39.41
C TYR A 438 16.08 15.43 40.90
N LYS A 439 16.00 16.74 41.19
CA LYS A 439 15.83 17.32 42.53
C LYS A 439 14.53 16.93 43.25
N ALA A 440 13.44 16.66 42.52
CA ALA A 440 12.17 16.21 43.12
C ALA A 440 12.19 14.73 43.54
N ARG A 441 13.06 13.89 42.93
CA ARG A 441 13.25 12.49 43.36
C ARG A 441 14.09 12.39 44.63
N GLU A 442 15.07 13.28 44.82
CA GLU A 442 15.82 13.36 46.09
C GLU A 442 14.93 13.80 47.25
N ALA A 443 14.13 14.87 47.09
CA ALA A 443 13.26 15.37 48.16
C ALA A 443 12.20 14.32 48.59
N ALA A 444 11.73 13.49 47.67
CA ALA A 444 10.81 12.39 47.98
C ALA A 444 11.51 11.25 48.74
N ARG A 445 12.74 10.89 48.37
CA ARG A 445 13.55 9.88 49.08
C ARG A 445 13.91 10.35 50.50
N SER A 446 14.25 11.63 50.69
CA SER A 446 14.57 12.19 52.01
C SER A 446 13.37 12.23 52.95
N ARG A 447 12.16 12.49 52.43
CA ARG A 447 10.91 12.45 53.21
C ARG A 447 10.54 11.01 53.62
N GLN A 448 10.71 10.06 52.70
CA GLN A 448 10.44 8.65 52.97
C GLN A 448 11.46 8.07 53.97
N ALA A 449 12.73 8.49 53.91
CA ALA A 449 13.75 8.12 54.91
C ALA A 449 13.48 8.71 56.30
N ARG A 450 12.90 9.91 56.41
CA ARG A 450 12.49 10.50 57.69
C ARG A 450 11.28 9.81 58.31
N GLN A 451 10.29 9.42 57.51
CA GLN A 451 9.13 8.66 57.99
C GLN A 451 9.50 7.25 58.47
N LEU A 452 10.44 6.60 57.79
CA LEU A 452 10.93 5.28 58.22
C LEU A 452 11.76 5.35 59.52
N ARG A 453 12.41 6.48 59.81
CA ARG A 453 13.13 6.69 61.09
C ARG A 453 12.17 7.00 62.24
N SER A 454 11.13 7.80 62.03
CA SER A 454 10.15 8.09 63.10
C SER A 454 9.32 6.87 63.49
N SER A 455 9.11 5.92 62.56
CA SER A 455 8.41 4.66 62.82
C SER A 455 9.28 3.58 63.45
N ALA A 456 10.59 3.81 63.60
CA ALA A 456 11.51 2.89 64.28
C ALA A 456 11.86 3.34 65.71
N GLU A 457 11.47 4.56 66.10
CA GLU A 457 11.68 5.13 67.45
C GLU A 457 10.36 5.24 68.25
N SER A 458 9.28 4.62 67.78
CA SER A 458 7.97 4.54 68.47
C SER A 458 7.66 3.13 68.92
#